data_AF-A0A4Q5WN51-F1
#
_entry.id   AF-A0A4Q5WN51-F1
#
_cell.length_a   1.000
_cell.length_b   1.000
_cell.length_c   1.000
_cell.angle_alpha   90.00
_cell.angle_beta   90.00
_cell.angle_gamma   90.00
#
_symmetry.space_group_name_H-M   'P 1'
#
loop_
_entity.id
_entity.type
_entity.pdbx_description
1 polymer ?
#
loop_
_entity_poly.entity_id
_entity_poly.type
_entity_poly.pdbx_seq_one_letter_code
_entity_poly.pdbx_strand_id
1 'polypeptide(L)'
;MTFDSIFTHRRTGTDKIPEGPRSGFQRDFDRLIFSSAFRRLQNKTQVFPLPGTAFVHNRLTHSLEVASVGRSLGKMIGEQISAGYKGNDDVYEFYRYELPNVIAA
;
A
#
# COMPACT_ATOMS: atom_id res chain seq x y z
N MET A 1 11.28 14.09 -12.78
CA MET A 1 10.42 12.91 -12.56
C MET A 1 9.10 13.18 -13.24
N THR A 2 8.55 12.24 -14.02
CA THR A 2 7.26 12.35 -14.70
C THR A 2 6.31 11.29 -14.17
N PHE A 3 5.01 11.56 -14.12
CA PHE A 3 4.01 10.61 -13.62
C PHE A 3 3.93 9.32 -14.46
N ASP A 4 4.41 9.34 -15.70
CA ASP A 4 4.50 8.17 -16.57
C ASP A 4 5.54 7.14 -16.12
N SER A 5 6.55 7.54 -15.35
CA SER A 5 7.74 6.70 -15.08
C SER A 5 8.03 6.48 -13.59
N ILE A 6 7.14 6.87 -12.69
CA ILE A 6 7.37 6.77 -11.23
C ILE A 6 6.89 5.45 -10.62
N PHE A 7 6.26 4.57 -11.41
CA PHE A 7 5.81 3.27 -10.95
C PHE A 7 6.44 2.14 -11.78
N THR A 8 6.53 0.96 -11.19
CA THR A 8 7.03 -0.23 -11.89
C THR A 8 6.46 -1.52 -11.31
N HIS A 9 6.16 -2.47 -12.21
CA HIS A 9 5.76 -3.83 -11.85
C HIS A 9 6.94 -4.75 -11.56
N ARG A 10 8.18 -4.30 -11.81
CA ARG A 10 9.39 -5.10 -11.58
C ARG A 10 9.65 -5.29 -10.10
N ARG A 11 10.20 -6.44 -9.72
CA ARG A 11 10.61 -6.76 -8.35
C ARG A 11 12.03 -7.30 -8.37
N THR A 12 12.79 -7.03 -7.33
CA THR A 12 14.19 -7.47 -7.26
C THR A 12 14.30 -9.00 -7.41
N GLY A 13 15.17 -9.45 -8.31
CA GLY A 13 15.40 -10.88 -8.55
C GLY A 13 14.37 -11.57 -9.45
N THR A 14 13.41 -10.83 -10.02
CA THR A 14 12.48 -11.37 -11.01
C THR A 14 12.07 -10.33 -12.06
N ASP A 15 12.25 -10.66 -13.33
CA ASP A 15 11.75 -9.84 -14.44
C ASP A 15 10.31 -10.21 -14.84
N LYS A 16 9.73 -11.25 -14.23
CA LYS A 16 8.37 -11.69 -14.54
C LYS A 16 7.32 -10.76 -13.93
N ILE A 17 6.35 -10.37 -14.75
CA ILE A 17 5.14 -9.68 -14.30
C ILE A 17 4.28 -10.70 -13.54
N PRO A 18 3.80 -10.38 -12.33
CA PRO A 18 2.97 -11.31 -11.56
C PRO A 18 1.65 -11.64 -12.29
N GLU A 19 1.47 -12.89 -12.70
CA GLU A 19 0.23 -13.39 -13.32
C GLU A 19 -0.78 -13.86 -12.25
N GLY A 20 -2.08 -13.62 -12.49
CA GLY A 20 -3.19 -14.08 -11.65
C GLY A 20 -4.16 -12.97 -11.24
N PRO A 21 -5.18 -13.28 -10.41
CA PRO A 21 -6.28 -12.35 -10.10
C PRO A 21 -5.87 -11.18 -9.19
N ARG A 22 -4.72 -11.29 -8.50
CA ARG A 22 -4.16 -10.22 -7.67
C ARG A 22 -3.01 -9.54 -8.37
N SER A 23 -3.02 -8.21 -8.40
CA SER A 23 -1.94 -7.39 -8.95
C SER A 23 -0.64 -7.54 -8.15
N GLY A 24 0.49 -7.13 -8.74
CA GLY A 24 1.77 -7.11 -8.04
C GLY A 24 1.73 -6.26 -6.76
N PHE A 25 1.06 -5.12 -6.79
CA PHE A 25 0.95 -4.19 -5.66
C PHE A 25 0.04 -4.74 -4.55
N GLN A 26 -1.06 -5.40 -4.91
CA GLN A 26 -1.90 -6.11 -3.93
C GLN A 26 -1.11 -7.22 -3.21
N ARG A 27 -0.31 -7.98 -3.95
CA ARG A 27 0.56 -9.03 -3.36
C ARG A 27 1.61 -8.45 -2.42
N ASP A 28 2.15 -7.27 -2.72
CA ASP A 28 3.13 -6.61 -1.85
C ASP A 28 2.50 -6.16 -0.54
N PHE A 29 1.31 -5.58 -0.60
CA PHE A 29 0.52 -5.28 0.59
C PHE A 29 0.30 -6.54 1.43
N ASP A 30 -0.15 -7.65 0.81
CA ASP A 30 -0.34 -8.92 1.51
C ASP A 30 0.97 -9.44 2.13
N ARG A 31 2.10 -9.36 1.41
CA ARG A 31 3.41 -9.78 1.93
C ARG A 31 3.81 -8.99 3.17
N LEU A 32 3.54 -7.68 3.18
CA LEU A 32 3.80 -6.84 4.35
C LEU A 32 2.94 -7.28 5.54
N ILE A 33 1.62 -7.39 5.34
CA ILE A 33 0.65 -7.81 6.37
C ILE A 33 1.04 -9.18 6.97
N PHE A 34 1.43 -10.14 6.13
CA PHE A 34 1.82 -11.48 6.58
C PHE A 34 3.29 -11.60 7.00
N SER A 35 4.10 -10.54 6.92
CA SER A 35 5.51 -10.63 7.32
C SER A 35 5.65 -10.80 8.84
N SER A 36 6.68 -11.56 9.26
CA SER A 36 7.00 -11.66 10.70
C SER A 36 7.38 -10.30 11.29
N ALA A 37 7.99 -9.42 10.50
CA ALA A 37 8.37 -8.08 10.90
C ALA A 37 7.16 -7.21 11.24
N PHE A 38 6.13 -7.22 10.39
CA PHE A 38 4.90 -6.47 10.62
C PHE A 38 4.13 -6.99 11.84
N ARG A 39 4.01 -8.32 12.00
CA ARG A 39 3.37 -8.91 13.18
C ARG A 39 4.05 -8.53 14.50
N ARG A 40 5.38 -8.36 14.51
CA ARG A 40 6.11 -7.91 15.71
C ARG A 40 5.70 -6.51 16.18
N LEU A 41 5.08 -5.68 15.32
CA LEU A 41 4.57 -4.37 15.71
C LEU A 41 3.43 -4.45 16.74
N GLN A 42 2.75 -5.60 16.86
CA GLN A 42 1.73 -5.84 17.87
C GLN A 42 2.27 -5.65 19.29
N ASN A 43 3.55 -5.98 19.51
CA ASN A 43 4.23 -5.89 20.81
C ASN A 43 5.16 -4.68 20.89
N LYS A 44 4.96 -3.65 20.04
CA LYS A 44 5.70 -2.39 20.09
C LYS A 44 4.75 -1.26 20.50
N THR A 45 5.09 -0.60 21.61
CA THR A 45 4.38 0.59 22.06
C THR A 45 4.77 1.81 21.23
N GLN A 46 3.87 2.79 21.19
CA GLN A 46 4.07 4.03 20.43
C GLN A 46 4.85 5.06 21.26
N VAL A 47 4.45 5.32 22.51
CA VAL A 47 5.14 6.22 23.47
C VAL A 47 4.91 5.83 24.94
N PHE A 48 3.71 5.36 25.31
CA PHE A 48 3.37 4.99 26.70
C PHE A 48 3.57 3.48 26.97
N PRO A 49 3.99 3.07 28.19
CA PRO A 49 3.98 1.66 28.60
C PRO A 49 2.54 1.12 28.59
N LEU A 50 2.37 -0.16 28.24
CA LEU A 50 1.05 -0.81 28.17
C LEU A 50 0.43 -0.84 29.59
N PRO A 51 -0.68 -0.12 29.86
CA PRO A 51 -1.43 -0.30 31.09
C PRO A 51 -2.11 -1.67 31.05
N GLY A 52 -2.26 -2.32 32.21
CA GLY A 52 -2.91 -3.64 32.32
C GLY A 52 -4.40 -3.65 31.95
N THR A 53 -5.00 -2.49 31.70
CA THR A 53 -6.38 -2.31 31.28
C THR A 53 -6.46 -1.19 30.24
N ALA A 54 -7.25 -1.41 29.19
CA ALA A 54 -7.54 -0.54 28.05
C ALA A 54 -6.68 -0.73 26.78
N PHE A 55 -7.39 -0.71 25.66
CA PHE A 55 -6.97 -0.79 24.27
C PHE A 55 -5.96 0.32 23.89
N VAL A 56 -4.72 0.20 24.35
CA VAL A 56 -3.65 1.12 23.91
C VAL A 56 -3.23 0.76 22.49
N HIS A 57 -3.21 1.76 21.60
CA HIS A 57 -2.76 1.59 20.23
C HIS A 57 -1.30 1.11 20.27
N ASN A 58 -1.05 -0.05 19.68
CA ASN A 58 0.30 -0.51 19.42
C ASN A 58 0.70 -0.05 18.01
N ARG A 59 1.98 -0.19 17.66
CA ARG A 59 2.45 0.23 16.33
C ARG A 59 1.74 -0.51 15.19
N LEU A 60 1.20 -1.71 15.43
CA LEU A 60 0.46 -2.46 14.43
C LEU A 60 -0.90 -1.80 14.13
N THR A 61 -1.71 -1.52 15.16
CA THR A 61 -3.04 -0.92 14.97
C THR A 61 -2.92 0.46 14.35
N HIS A 62 -1.96 1.27 14.81
CA HIS A 62 -1.69 2.57 14.21
C HIS A 62 -1.30 2.46 12.71
N SER A 63 -0.42 1.50 12.37
CA SER A 63 -0.01 1.32 10.96
C SER A 63 -1.19 0.88 10.07
N LEU A 64 -2.11 0.06 10.59
CA LEU A 64 -3.31 -0.35 9.86
C LEU A 64 -4.29 0.81 9.64
N GLU A 65 -4.47 1.68 10.63
CA GLU A 65 -5.27 2.90 10.50
C GLU A 65 -4.69 3.85 9.46
N VAL A 66 -3.38 4.08 9.51
CA VAL A 66 -2.65 4.90 8.52
C VAL A 66 -2.78 4.30 7.12
N ALA A 67 -2.62 2.98 6.96
CA ALA A 67 -2.79 2.28 5.69
C ALA A 67 -4.22 2.43 5.12
N SER A 68 -5.24 2.41 5.98
CA SER A 68 -6.63 2.62 5.59
C SER A 68 -6.86 4.04 5.04
N VAL A 69 -6.37 5.06 5.76
CA VAL A 69 -6.41 6.47 5.32
C VAL A 69 -5.61 6.65 4.03
N GLY A 70 -4.41 6.08 3.96
CA GLY A 70 -3.55 6.11 2.77
C GLY A 70 -4.22 5.52 1.54
N ARG A 71 -4.92 4.38 1.67
CA ARG A 71 -5.70 3.79 0.58
C ARG A 71 -6.76 4.75 0.05
N SER A 72 -7.48 5.44 0.94
CA SER A 72 -8.50 6.41 0.56
C SER A 72 -7.90 7.61 -0.18
N LEU A 73 -6.79 8.16 0.32
CA LEU A 73 -6.06 9.24 -0.34
C LEU A 73 -5.54 8.83 -1.72
N GLY A 74 -4.93 7.64 -1.82
CA GLY A 74 -4.45 7.09 -3.09
C GLY A 74 -5.56 6.93 -4.12
N LYS A 75 -6.77 6.54 -3.70
CA LYS A 75 -7.94 6.44 -4.58
C LYS A 75 -8.38 7.81 -5.09
N MET A 76 -8.50 8.80 -4.20
CA MET A 76 -8.94 10.15 -4.57
C MET A 76 -7.97 10.81 -5.55
N ILE A 77 -6.67 10.73 -5.26
CA ILE A 77 -5.63 11.31 -6.12
C ILE A 77 -5.52 10.54 -7.44
N GLY A 78 -5.61 9.21 -7.39
CA GLY A 78 -5.58 8.35 -8.57
C GLY A 78 -6.71 8.65 -9.55
N GLU A 79 -7.92 8.88 -9.05
CA GLU A 79 -9.07 9.31 -9.86
C GLU A 79 -8.83 10.66 -10.54
N GLN A 80 -8.23 11.63 -9.84
CA GLN A 80 -7.89 12.94 -10.41
C GLN A 80 -6.80 12.84 -11.50
N ILE A 81 -5.75 12.05 -11.25
CA ILE A 81 -4.62 11.90 -12.18
C ILE A 81 -5.06 11.11 -13.42
N SER A 82 -5.75 9.98 -13.24
CA SER A 82 -6.15 9.10 -14.34
C SER A 82 -7.03 9.81 -15.39
N ALA A 83 -7.82 10.81 -14.98
CA ALA A 83 -8.63 11.62 -15.90
C ALA A 83 -7.80 12.34 -17.00
N GLY A 84 -6.52 12.62 -16.74
CA GLY A 84 -5.61 13.26 -17.69
C GLY A 84 -4.96 12.31 -18.70
N TYR A 85 -5.05 10.99 -18.51
CA TYR A 85 -4.28 9.99 -19.27
C TYR A 85 -5.15 9.11 -20.19
N LYS A 86 -6.02 9.71 -21.00
CA LYS A 86 -6.98 9.00 -21.88
C LYS A 86 -6.39 8.24 -23.10
N GLY A 87 -5.09 7.95 -23.11
CA GLY A 87 -4.43 7.28 -24.24
C GLY A 87 -3.19 6.45 -23.87
N ASN A 88 -2.88 6.31 -22.58
CA ASN A 88 -1.84 5.41 -22.09
C ASN A 88 -2.49 4.47 -21.09
N ASP A 89 -2.92 3.31 -21.58
CA ASP A 89 -3.75 2.37 -20.82
C ASP A 89 -3.06 1.89 -19.54
N ASP A 90 -1.75 1.65 -19.57
CA ASP A 90 -1.00 1.20 -18.37
C ASP A 90 -0.96 2.28 -17.28
N VAL A 91 -0.68 3.53 -17.66
CA VAL A 91 -0.64 4.67 -16.74
C VAL A 91 -2.04 4.96 -16.20
N TYR A 92 -3.06 4.90 -17.05
CA TYR A 92 -4.45 5.06 -16.65
C TYR A 92 -4.85 3.99 -15.63
N GLU A 93 -4.65 2.72 -15.94
CA GLU A 93 -5.00 1.59 -15.08
C GLU A 93 -4.25 1.65 -13.73
N PHE A 94 -2.96 1.99 -13.76
CA PHE A 94 -2.18 2.15 -12.54
C PHE A 94 -2.77 3.22 -11.61
N TYR A 95 -2.97 4.44 -12.11
CA TYR A 95 -3.51 5.52 -11.29
C TYR A 95 -4.94 5.27 -10.87
N ARG A 96 -5.74 4.62 -11.72
CA ARG A 96 -7.16 4.38 -11.45
C ARG A 96 -7.39 3.29 -10.41
N TYR A 97 -6.59 2.22 -10.42
CA TYR A 97 -6.87 1.00 -9.65
C TYR A 97 -5.74 0.54 -8.74
N GLU A 98 -4.48 0.84 -9.07
CA GLU A 98 -3.32 0.28 -8.36
C GLU A 98 -2.69 1.24 -7.35
N LEU A 99 -2.75 2.55 -7.60
CA LEU A 99 -2.24 3.57 -6.67
C LEU A 99 -2.73 3.38 -5.22
N PRO A 100 -4.02 3.07 -4.95
CA PRO A 100 -4.48 2.82 -3.58
C PRO A 100 -3.74 1.68 -2.88
N ASN A 101 -3.30 0.65 -3.61
CA ASN A 101 -2.60 -0.50 -3.06
C ASN A 101 -1.14 -0.17 -2.73
N VAL A 102 -0.54 0.77 -3.48
CA VAL A 102 0.82 1.27 -3.23
C VAL A 102 0.84 2.19 -2.00
N ILE A 103 -0.10 3.12 -1.90
CA ILE A 103 -0.13 4.10 -0.81
C ILE A 103 -0.53 3.47 0.53
N ALA A 104 -1.26 2.35 0.49
CA ALA A 104 -1.64 1.61 1.68
C ALA A 104 -0.54 0.67 2.23
N ALA A 105 0.49 0.38 1.43
CA ALA A 105 1.58 -0.53 1.77
C ALA A 105 2.66 0.18 2.59
#